data_AF-A0AAW1LLC3-F1
#
_entry.id   AF-A0AAW1LLC3-F1
#
_cell.length_a   1.000
_cell.length_b   1.000
_cell.length_c   1.000
_cell.angle_alpha   90.00
_cell.angle_beta   90.00
_cell.angle_gamma   90.00
#
_symmetry.space_group_name_H-M   'P 1'
#
loop_
_entity.id
_entity.type
_entity.pdbx_description
1 polymer ?
#
loop_
_entity_poly.entity_id
_entity_poly.type
_entity_poly.pdbx_seq_one_letter_code
_entity_poly.pdbx_strand_id
1 'polypeptide(L)'
;MDFLKHTQNQIQLKMIHIDSRESLVYDPKLTDFERAKRLITMSESRTRFLANSTRYRENNLTPKMGVQGMTYHVEIGIGEFDNINEPYHKTYLVLDTGSDLVWTQCEGCWGTTLESSALLRNSRSHTYNPFPCNQCPDGQCNQDHYCIRSNTENLR
;
A
#
# COMPACT_ATOMS: atom_id res chain seq x y z
N MET A 1 -5.23 7.85 -21.64
CA MET A 1 -3.83 7.61 -22.00
C MET A 1 -3.42 6.32 -21.32
N ASP A 2 -3.19 5.27 -22.11
CA ASP A 2 -2.82 3.94 -21.61
C ASP A 2 -1.39 3.97 -21.09
N PHE A 3 -1.22 3.82 -19.77
CA PHE A 3 0.08 3.85 -19.09
C PHE A 3 0.76 2.49 -19.02
N LEU A 4 0.24 1.46 -19.68
CA LEU A 4 0.84 0.13 -19.73
C LEU A 4 1.50 -0.11 -21.09
N LYS A 5 2.56 0.65 -21.40
CA LYS A 5 3.49 0.26 -22.47
C LYS A 5 4.67 -0.47 -21.85
N HIS A 6 4.65 -1.79 -22.01
CA HIS A 6 5.71 -2.71 -21.61
C HIS A 6 6.97 -2.43 -22.44
N THR A 7 7.86 -1.57 -21.95
CA THR A 7 9.25 -1.53 -22.38
C THR A 7 10.01 -2.45 -21.42
N GLN A 8 10.59 -3.53 -21.95
CA GLN A 8 11.24 -4.56 -21.14
C GLN A 8 12.23 -3.89 -20.15
N ASN A 9 11.93 -4.06 -18.85
CA ASN A 9 12.72 -3.69 -17.67
C ASN A 9 12.49 -2.31 -17.03
N GLN A 10 11.42 -1.57 -17.34
CA GLN A 10 11.07 -0.36 -16.58
C GLN A 10 9.68 -0.45 -15.95
N ILE A 11 9.61 -0.31 -14.63
CA ILE A 11 8.34 -0.09 -13.92
C ILE A 11 8.05 1.40 -13.95
N GLN A 12 6.89 1.79 -14.47
CA GLN A 12 6.39 3.15 -14.45
C GLN A 12 5.16 3.21 -13.55
N LEU A 13 5.18 4.08 -12.55
CA LEU A 13 4.06 4.27 -11.62
C LEU A 13 3.47 5.66 -11.82
N LYS A 14 2.16 5.72 -12.05
CA LYS A 14 1.42 6.98 -12.08
C LYS A 14 1.09 7.40 -10.66
N MET A 15 1.74 8.45 -10.17
CA MET A 15 1.41 9.07 -8.88
C MET A 15 0.18 9.95 -9.02
N ILE A 16 -0.85 9.67 -8.23
CA ILE A 16 -2.12 10.39 -8.24
C ILE A 16 -2.28 11.11 -6.90
N HIS A 17 -2.29 12.44 -6.93
CA HIS A 17 -2.54 13.25 -5.75
C HIS A 17 -3.98 13.07 -5.25
N ILE A 18 -4.20 13.02 -3.93
CA ILE A 18 -5.54 12.77 -3.34
C ILE A 18 -6.62 13.76 -3.78
N ASP A 19 -6.25 15.03 -4.03
CA ASP A 19 -7.16 16.09 -4.49
C ASP A 19 -7.22 16.22 -6.03
N SER A 20 -6.55 15.33 -6.78
CA SER A 20 -6.68 15.27 -8.25
C SER A 20 -8.05 14.75 -8.64
N ARG A 21 -8.63 15.24 -9.74
CA ARG A 21 -9.90 14.71 -10.28
C ARG A 21 -9.84 13.23 -10.68
N GLU A 22 -8.64 12.71 -10.91
CA GLU A 22 -8.40 11.31 -11.26
C GLU A 22 -8.32 10.39 -10.02
N SER A 23 -8.30 10.97 -8.81
CA SER A 23 -8.24 10.24 -7.53
C SER A 23 -9.57 9.56 -7.22
N LEU A 24 -9.53 8.29 -6.79
CA LEU A 24 -10.72 7.61 -6.26
C LEU A 24 -11.32 8.27 -5.02
N VAL A 25 -10.50 9.04 -4.30
CA VAL A 25 -10.91 9.76 -3.08
C VAL A 25 -11.10 11.25 -3.31
N TYR A 26 -11.22 11.68 -4.57
CA TYR A 26 -11.50 13.07 -4.92
C TYR A 26 -12.87 13.49 -4.37
N ASP A 27 -12.90 14.53 -3.55
CA ASP A 27 -14.15 15.14 -3.12
C ASP A 27 -14.49 16.36 -4.00
N PRO A 28 -15.53 16.27 -4.87
CA PRO A 28 -15.93 17.37 -5.73
C PRO A 28 -16.58 18.53 -4.95
N LYS A 29 -17.00 18.33 -3.70
CA LYS A 29 -17.66 19.35 -2.87
C LYS A 29 -16.68 20.36 -2.31
N LEU A 30 -15.40 20.00 -2.20
CA LEU A 30 -14.36 20.90 -1.73
C LEU A 30 -14.09 22.00 -2.76
N THR A 31 -13.89 23.20 -2.26
CA THR A 31 -13.36 24.35 -3.01
C THR A 31 -11.85 24.28 -3.09
N ASP A 32 -11.26 25.01 -4.02
CA ASP A 32 -9.79 25.09 -4.15
C ASP A 32 -9.14 25.72 -2.90
N PHE A 33 -9.86 26.65 -2.24
CA PHE A 33 -9.43 27.21 -0.97
C PHE A 33 -9.39 26.16 0.14
N GLU A 34 -10.40 25.29 0.24
CA GLU A 34 -10.42 24.21 1.23
C GLU A 34 -9.33 23.17 0.97
N ARG A 35 -9.08 22.83 -0.30
CA ARG A 35 -7.94 21.99 -0.70
C ARG A 35 -6.61 22.62 -0.29
N ALA A 36 -6.41 23.91 -0.57
CA ALA A 36 -5.21 24.65 -0.15
C ALA A 36 -5.07 24.67 1.38
N LYS A 37 -6.16 24.92 2.12
CA LYS A 37 -6.17 24.91 3.58
C LYS A 37 -5.78 23.54 4.15
N ARG A 38 -6.23 22.44 3.53
CA ARG A 38 -5.85 21.08 3.90
C ARG A 38 -4.33 20.87 3.75
N LEU A 39 -3.76 21.28 2.62
CA LEU A 39 -2.32 21.19 2.36
C LEU A 39 -1.49 22.02 3.35
N ILE A 40 -1.94 23.24 3.67
CA ILE A 40 -1.30 24.09 4.70
C ILE A 40 -1.34 23.38 6.06
N THR A 41 -2.51 22.86 6.46
CA THR A 41 -2.68 22.13 7.74
C THR A 41 -1.76 20.91 7.83
N MET A 42 -1.58 20.16 6.73
CA MET A 42 -0.64 19.04 6.65
C MET A 42 0.81 19.51 6.84
N SER A 43 1.19 20.60 6.17
CA SER A 43 2.53 21.20 6.27
C SER A 43 2.86 21.69 7.69
N GLU A 44 1.92 22.38 8.33
CA GLU A 44 2.07 22.81 9.72
C GLU A 44 2.19 21.62 10.69
N SER A 45 1.38 20.59 10.49
CA SER A 45 1.44 19.37 11.30
C SER A 45 2.78 18.66 11.17
N ARG A 46 3.33 18.60 9.95
CA ARG A 46 4.68 18.07 9.69
C ARG A 46 5.76 18.91 10.40
N THR A 47 5.67 20.23 10.31
CA THR A 47 6.61 21.14 10.99
C THR A 47 6.57 20.93 12.51
N ARG A 48 5.38 20.82 13.12
CA ARG A 48 5.23 20.52 14.56
C ARG A 48 5.81 19.16 14.92
N PHE A 49 5.57 18.13 14.11
CA PHE A 49 6.12 16.80 14.32
C PHE A 49 7.66 16.81 14.29
N LEU A 50 8.26 17.47 13.30
CA LEU A 50 9.72 17.60 13.18
C LEU A 50 10.33 18.43 14.32
N ALA A 51 9.68 19.51 14.73
CA ALA A 51 10.13 20.30 15.87
C ALA A 51 10.09 19.51 17.20
N ASN A 52 9.15 18.56 17.34
CA ASN A 52 9.09 17.67 18.49
C ASN A 52 10.10 16.51 18.42
N SER A 53 10.44 16.03 17.22
CA SER A 53 11.43 14.96 17.06
C SER A 53 12.85 15.45 17.29
N THR A 54 13.18 16.71 16.97
CA THR A 54 14.52 17.30 17.18
C THR A 54 14.82 17.68 18.63
N ARG A 55 13.80 17.74 19.51
CA ARG A 55 13.99 18.02 20.96
C ARG A 55 14.48 16.81 21.77
N TYR A 56 14.57 15.62 21.17
CA TYR A 56 15.03 14.41 21.86
C TYR A 56 16.55 14.36 21.94
N ARG A 57 17.06 14.29 23.19
CA ARG A 57 18.47 14.05 23.49
C ARG A 57 18.86 12.61 23.19
N GLU A 58 20.09 12.47 22.69
CA GLU A 58 20.85 11.24 22.47
C GLU A 58 20.56 10.17 23.54
N ASN A 59 20.08 9.00 23.11
CA ASN A 59 20.31 7.66 23.68
C ASN A 59 19.21 6.64 23.31
N ASN A 60 18.05 7.09 22.78
CA ASN A 60 17.00 6.19 22.30
C ASN A 60 16.59 6.56 20.87
N LEU A 61 17.16 5.86 19.88
CA LEU A 61 16.79 5.97 18.46
C LEU A 61 15.46 5.25 18.21
N THR A 62 14.37 5.75 18.79
CA THR A 62 13.03 5.25 18.45
C THR A 62 12.45 6.17 17.37
N PRO A 63 12.19 5.68 16.14
CA PRO A 63 11.51 6.49 15.15
C PRO A 63 10.11 6.80 15.65
N LYS A 64 9.81 8.08 15.85
CA LYS A 64 8.42 8.49 16.12
C LYS A 64 7.66 8.40 14.81
N MET A 65 6.57 7.64 14.78
CA MET A 65 5.63 7.70 13.67
C MET A 65 4.60 8.78 13.98
N GLY A 66 4.67 9.89 13.25
CA GLY A 66 3.56 10.84 13.20
C GLY A 66 2.52 10.33 12.21
N VAL A 67 1.24 10.65 12.44
CA VAL A 67 0.21 10.46 11.41
C VAL A 67 0.54 11.38 10.25
N GLN A 68 1.26 10.87 9.25
CA GLN A 68 1.47 11.57 8.00
C GLN A 68 0.22 11.33 7.15
N GLY A 69 -0.40 12.42 6.70
CA GLY A 69 -1.53 12.32 5.78
C GLY A 69 -1.07 11.66 4.47
N MET A 70 -1.84 10.69 3.99
CA MET A 70 -1.65 10.11 2.67
C MET A 70 -1.83 11.22 1.62
N THR A 71 -0.80 11.46 0.80
CA THR A 71 -0.82 12.55 -0.19
C THR A 71 -0.93 12.02 -1.61
N TYR A 72 -0.30 10.88 -1.87
CA TYR A 72 -0.29 10.22 -3.17
C TYR A 72 -0.68 8.75 -3.02
N HIS A 73 -1.43 8.27 -4.00
CA HIS A 73 -1.62 6.85 -4.25
C HIS A 73 -1.15 6.52 -5.67
N VAL A 74 -0.84 5.24 -5.91
CA VAL A 74 -0.42 4.72 -7.20
C VAL A 74 -1.38 3.64 -7.65
N GLU A 75 -1.67 3.62 -8.94
CA GLU A 75 -2.40 2.52 -9.58
C GLU A 75 -1.41 1.43 -9.99
N ILE A 76 -1.72 0.17 -9.65
CA ILE A 76 -0.90 -1.00 -9.99
C ILE A 76 -1.77 -2.18 -10.43
N GLY A 77 -1.27 -2.96 -11.39
CA GLY A 77 -1.80 -4.27 -11.74
C GLY A 77 -0.95 -5.38 -11.12
N ILE A 78 -1.58 -6.30 -10.39
CA ILE A 78 -0.91 -7.44 -9.73
C ILE A 78 -1.42 -8.73 -10.35
N GLY A 79 -0.50 -9.65 -10.69
CA GLY A 79 -0.82 -10.99 -11.16
C GLY A 79 -1.37 -11.05 -12.59
N GLU A 80 -1.50 -12.26 -13.11
CA GLU A 80 -2.15 -12.58 -14.39
C GLU A 80 -3.41 -13.42 -14.16
N PHE A 81 -4.52 -13.08 -14.83
CA PHE A 81 -5.84 -13.70 -14.65
C PHE A 81 -6.55 -13.93 -15.99
N ASP A 82 -7.55 -14.81 -16.01
CA ASP A 82 -8.31 -15.20 -17.21
C ASP A 82 -9.20 -14.09 -17.82
N ASN A 83 -9.26 -12.91 -17.22
CA ASN A 83 -10.10 -11.82 -17.71
C ASN A 83 -9.44 -11.12 -18.92
N ILE A 84 -10.01 -11.34 -20.10
CA ILE A 84 -9.51 -10.78 -21.38
C ILE A 84 -9.46 -9.25 -21.37
N ASN A 85 -10.38 -8.58 -20.66
CA ASN A 85 -10.46 -7.11 -20.65
C ASN A 85 -9.55 -6.47 -19.60
N GLU A 86 -9.25 -7.18 -18.51
CA GLU A 86 -8.39 -6.71 -17.43
C GLU A 86 -7.61 -7.92 -16.87
N PRO A 87 -6.51 -8.32 -17.52
CA PRO A 87 -5.80 -9.56 -17.23
C PRO A 87 -4.97 -9.50 -15.94
N TYR A 88 -5.11 -8.44 -15.14
CA TYR A 88 -4.42 -8.21 -13.89
C TYR A 88 -5.39 -7.71 -12.82
N HIS A 89 -5.09 -7.94 -11.55
CA HIS A 89 -5.85 -7.34 -10.46
C HIS A 89 -5.44 -5.88 -10.31
N LYS A 90 -6.26 -4.95 -10.82
CA LYS A 90 -6.03 -3.51 -10.68
C LYS A 90 -6.40 -3.04 -9.27
N THR A 91 -5.47 -2.39 -8.59
CA THR A 91 -5.68 -1.82 -7.25
C THR A 91 -4.92 -0.50 -7.07
N TYR A 92 -5.25 0.23 -6.00
CA TYR A 92 -4.59 1.47 -5.62
C TYR A 92 -3.88 1.31 -4.29
N LEU A 93 -2.60 1.65 -4.26
CA LEU A 93 -1.77 1.58 -3.06
C LEU A 93 -1.34 2.98 -2.62
N VAL A 94 -1.21 3.18 -1.31
CA VAL A 94 -0.59 4.39 -0.75
C VAL A 94 0.90 4.37 -1.10
N LEU A 95 1.41 5.51 -1.59
CA LEU A 95 2.86 5.64 -1.82
C LEU A 95 3.56 6.00 -0.51
N ASP A 96 4.11 4.99 0.15
CA ASP A 96 4.96 5.16 1.32
C ASP A 96 6.45 5.14 0.91
N THR A 97 7.12 6.27 1.13
CA THR A 97 8.57 6.41 0.84
C THR A 97 9.45 5.97 2.01
N GLY A 98 8.84 5.62 3.15
CA GLY A 98 9.52 5.21 4.37
C GLY A 98 9.61 3.70 4.56
N SER A 99 9.12 2.89 3.61
CA SER A 99 9.17 1.43 3.66
C SER A 99 9.69 0.83 2.35
N ASP A 100 10.26 -0.36 2.46
CA ASP A 100 10.69 -1.22 1.35
C ASP A 100 9.59 -2.24 0.94
N LEU A 101 8.56 -2.38 1.78
CA LEU A 101 7.48 -3.33 1.59
C LEU A 101 6.37 -2.78 0.68
N VAL A 102 6.00 -3.57 -0.32
CA VAL A 102 4.74 -3.41 -1.07
C VAL A 102 3.78 -4.49 -0.62
N TRP A 103 2.59 -4.13 -0.18
CA TRP A 103 1.61 -5.11 0.30
C TRP A 103 0.18 -4.72 -0.09
N THR A 104 -0.66 -5.74 -0.28
CA THR A 104 -2.11 -5.63 -0.43
C THR A 104 -2.77 -6.78 0.32
N GLN A 105 -4.05 -6.68 0.61
CA GLN A 105 -4.80 -7.77 1.23
C GLN A 105 -5.19 -8.82 0.17
N CYS A 106 -5.10 -10.10 0.55
CA CYS A 106 -5.45 -11.23 -0.30
C CYS A 106 -6.63 -12.03 0.28
N GLU A 107 -7.13 -12.99 -0.51
CA GLU A 107 -8.20 -13.88 -0.03
C GLU A 107 -7.74 -14.71 1.17
N GLY A 108 -8.64 -14.93 2.14
CA GLY A 108 -8.32 -15.64 3.38
C GLY A 108 -7.78 -14.76 4.51
N CYS A 109 -7.57 -13.46 4.31
CA CYS A 109 -7.31 -12.54 5.41
C CYS A 109 -8.53 -12.40 6.34
N TRP A 110 -8.38 -12.77 7.62
CA TRP A 110 -9.39 -12.51 8.65
C TRP A 110 -9.18 -11.13 9.28
N GLY A 111 -9.95 -10.17 8.82
CA GLY A 111 -10.03 -8.82 9.38
C GLY A 111 -11.19 -8.08 8.72
N THR A 112 -12.18 -7.68 9.50
CA THR A 112 -13.25 -6.80 9.04
C THR A 112 -12.64 -5.47 8.63
N THR A 113 -12.68 -5.07 7.35
CA THR A 113 -12.85 -3.65 6.89
C THR A 113 -12.55 -3.38 5.40
N LEU A 114 -12.42 -4.37 4.52
CA LEU A 114 -12.43 -4.09 3.07
C LEU A 114 -13.55 -4.84 2.37
N GLU A 115 -14.26 -4.13 1.49
CA GLU A 115 -15.20 -4.74 0.54
C GLU A 115 -14.50 -5.89 -0.18
N SER A 116 -15.13 -7.07 -0.20
CA SER A 116 -14.56 -8.31 -0.75
C SER A 116 -14.09 -8.21 -2.22
N SER A 117 -14.54 -7.18 -2.94
CA SER A 117 -14.13 -6.84 -4.30
C SER A 117 -12.72 -6.26 -4.40
N ALA A 118 -12.14 -5.76 -3.30
CA ALA A 118 -10.81 -5.16 -3.26
C ALA A 118 -9.68 -6.16 -2.91
N LEU A 119 -10.02 -7.41 -2.60
CA LEU A 119 -9.03 -8.44 -2.22
C LEU A 119 -8.41 -9.10 -3.46
N LEU A 120 -7.09 -9.28 -3.42
CA LEU A 120 -6.38 -10.08 -4.41
C LEU A 120 -6.71 -11.57 -4.22
N ARG A 121 -7.37 -12.18 -5.22
CA ARG A 121 -7.62 -13.63 -5.26
C ARG A 121 -6.40 -14.38 -5.77
N ASN A 122 -5.36 -14.44 -4.94
CA ASN A 122 -4.06 -14.98 -5.33
C ASN A 122 -4.13 -16.43 -5.84
N SER A 123 -5.06 -17.27 -5.37
CA SER A 123 -5.26 -18.64 -5.86
C SER A 123 -5.69 -18.72 -7.33
N ARG A 124 -6.22 -17.62 -7.88
CA ARG A 124 -6.67 -17.54 -9.28
C ARG A 124 -5.67 -16.89 -10.22
N SER A 125 -4.52 -16.45 -9.70
CA SER A 125 -3.51 -15.83 -10.53
C SER A 125 -2.52 -16.85 -11.07
N HIS A 126 -2.28 -16.82 -12.37
CA HIS A 126 -1.33 -17.72 -13.06
C HIS A 126 0.14 -17.43 -12.70
N THR A 127 0.41 -16.25 -12.16
CA THR A 127 1.76 -15.80 -11.78
C THR A 127 1.96 -15.70 -10.27
N TYR A 128 0.96 -16.10 -9.47
CA TYR A 128 1.13 -16.17 -8.02
C TYR A 128 2.03 -17.34 -7.64
N ASN A 129 3.07 -17.06 -6.88
CA ASN A 129 3.95 -18.05 -6.30
C ASN A 129 4.09 -17.79 -4.79
N PRO A 130 3.63 -18.69 -3.92
CA PRO A 130 3.80 -18.54 -2.49
C PRO A 130 5.28 -18.59 -2.09
N PHE A 131 5.60 -17.99 -0.95
CA PHE A 131 6.97 -17.88 -0.48
C PHE A 131 7.52 -19.27 -0.09
N PRO A 132 8.71 -19.66 -0.58
CA PRO A 132 9.23 -21.00 -0.36
C PRO A 132 9.70 -21.19 1.09
N CYS A 133 9.55 -22.41 1.61
CA CYS A 133 9.85 -22.74 3.01
C CYS A 133 11.30 -22.41 3.43
N ASN A 134 12.28 -22.63 2.54
CA ASN A 134 13.69 -22.39 2.82
C ASN A 134 14.05 -20.90 3.02
N GLN A 135 13.14 -19.99 2.72
CA GLN A 135 13.32 -18.55 2.92
C GLN A 135 12.43 -18.02 4.06
N CYS A 136 11.55 -18.85 4.61
CA CYS A 136 10.52 -18.46 5.58
C CYS A 136 11.12 -17.89 6.88
N PRO A 137 10.82 -16.64 7.26
CA PRO A 137 11.40 -16.01 8.46
C PRO A 137 11.12 -16.77 9.76
N ASP A 138 9.90 -17.32 9.89
CA ASP A 138 9.45 -18.02 11.10
C ASP A 138 9.69 -19.55 11.04
N GLY A 139 10.22 -20.05 9.93
CA GLY A 139 10.48 -21.48 9.70
C GLY A 139 9.24 -22.38 9.66
N GLN A 140 8.02 -21.83 9.69
CA GLN A 140 6.78 -22.60 9.64
C GLN A 140 6.35 -22.88 8.20
N CYS A 141 6.11 -24.15 7.87
CA CYS A 141 5.79 -24.57 6.52
C CYS A 141 4.63 -25.57 6.50
N ASN A 142 3.85 -25.53 5.42
CA ASN A 142 2.84 -26.55 5.15
C ASN A 142 3.46 -27.79 4.47
N GLN A 143 2.62 -28.80 4.20
CA GLN A 143 3.02 -30.04 3.53
C GLN A 143 3.56 -29.80 2.11
N ASP A 144 3.12 -28.72 1.46
CA ASP A 144 3.55 -28.32 0.12
C ASP A 144 4.86 -27.52 0.12
N HIS A 145 5.57 -27.44 1.25
CA HIS A 145 6.84 -26.73 1.40
C HIS A 145 6.75 -25.22 1.12
N TYR A 146 5.60 -24.62 1.41
CA TYR A 146 5.40 -23.17 1.40
C TYR A 146 5.34 -22.59 2.81
N CYS A 147 5.81 -21.36 2.95
CA CYS A 147 5.78 -20.61 4.21
C CYS A 147 4.33 -20.34 4.63
N ILE A 148 4.01 -20.59 5.89
CA ILE A 148 2.71 -20.28 6.48
C ILE A 148 2.87 -19.30 7.62
N ARG A 149 1.90 -18.38 7.75
CA ARG A 149 1.85 -17.46 8.87
C ARG A 149 1.36 -18.22 10.11
N SER A 150 2.10 -18.13 11.22
CA SER A 150 1.64 -18.71 12.49
C SER A 150 0.37 -18.00 12.95
N ASN A 151 -0.64 -18.76 13.41
CA ASN A 151 -1.87 -18.20 13.99
C ASN A 151 -1.64 -17.61 15.40
N THR A 152 -0.39 -17.41 15.84
CA THR A 152 -0.06 -16.98 17.21
C THR A 152 0.15 -15.48 17.38
N GLU A 153 -0.64 -14.66 16.71
CA GLU A 153 -0.83 -13.27 17.12
C GLU A 153 -2.30 -13.00 17.44
N ASN A 154 -2.62 -13.17 18.73
CA ASN A 154 -3.67 -12.38 19.36
C ASN A 154 -3.28 -10.91 19.19
N LEU A 155 -3.77 -10.26 18.13
CA LEU A 155 -3.72 -8.81 17.98
C LEU A 155 -4.49 -8.19 19.16
N ARG A 156 -3.75 -7.72 20.17
CA ARG A 156 -4.21 -6.78 21.20
C ARG A 156 -3.90 -5.36 20.77
#